data_AF-A0A1Z8Q7B7-F1
#
_entry.id   AF-A0A1Z8Q7B7-F1
#
_cell.length_a   1.000
_cell.length_b   1.000
_cell.length_c   1.000
_cell.angle_alpha   90.00
_cell.angle_beta   90.00
_cell.angle_gamma   90.00
#
_symmetry.space_group_name_H-M   'P 1'
#
loop_
_entity.id
_entity.type
_entity.pdbx_description
1 polymer ?
#
loop_
_entity_poly.entity_id
_entity_poly.type
_entity_poly.pdbx_seq_one_letter_code
_entity_poly.pdbx_strand_id
1 'polypeptide(L)'
;MFVPISNFDSVTGAEISSMISFSVRWAVPFIYLVVAISSLKIIFPGAFTRWLMRNRKYIGLMFAVAMAWQGLFIFIMSYYFHDYYFSEIYYFRDEIEGSIGYIFLAAMVVTSFDFGRKLVDSKQWRIIHKSGIYFLWAYPFSV
;
A
#
# COMPACT_ATOMS: atom_id res chain seq x y z
N MET A 1 -14.10 -2.64 12.19
CA MET A 1 -15.57 -2.51 12.23
C MET A 1 -15.99 -2.10 10.83
N PHE A 2 -16.66 -2.97 10.08
CA PHE A 2 -17.19 -2.60 8.75
C PHE A 2 -18.53 -1.90 8.98
N VAL A 3 -18.68 -0.67 8.50
CA VAL A 3 -19.96 0.06 8.61
C VAL A 3 -20.94 -0.58 7.62
N PRO A 4 -22.12 -1.05 8.07
CA PRO A 4 -23.14 -1.58 7.17
C PRO A 4 -23.67 -0.46 6.26
N ILE A 5 -23.88 -0.79 4.98
CA ILE A 5 -24.30 0.13 3.91
C ILE A 5 -25.62 0.86 4.26
N SER A 6 -26.43 0.31 5.16
CA SER A 6 -27.67 0.91 5.66
C SER A 6 -27.50 2.20 6.48
N ASN A 7 -26.27 2.53 6.91
CA ASN A 7 -25.98 3.67 7.80
C ASN A 7 -25.09 4.74 7.14
N PHE A 8 -25.02 4.80 5.81
CA PHE A 8 -24.14 5.75 5.13
C PHE A 8 -24.44 7.22 5.50
N ASP A 9 -25.69 7.53 5.81
CA ASP A 9 -26.14 8.87 6.24
C ASP A 9 -25.63 9.27 7.65
N SER A 10 -25.14 8.32 8.46
CA SER A 10 -24.60 8.57 9.80
C SER A 10 -23.09 8.43 9.90
N VAL A 11 -22.39 8.23 8.76
CA VAL A 11 -20.93 8.06 8.76
C VAL A 11 -20.27 9.37 9.16
N THR A 12 -19.46 9.34 10.19
CA THR A 12 -18.68 10.49 10.67
C THR A 12 -17.24 10.46 10.14
N GLY A 13 -16.56 11.60 10.08
CA GLY A 13 -15.14 11.66 9.69
C GLY A 13 -14.25 10.76 10.57
N ALA A 14 -14.54 10.66 11.87
CA ALA A 14 -13.82 9.77 12.78
C ALA A 14 -13.90 8.28 12.37
N GLU A 15 -15.06 7.82 11.89
CA GLU A 15 -15.22 6.45 11.41
C GLU A 15 -14.40 6.20 10.15
N ILE A 16 -14.40 7.13 9.18
CA ILE A 16 -13.58 7.00 7.97
C ILE A 16 -12.09 6.99 8.32
N SER A 17 -11.65 7.84 9.25
CA SER A 17 -10.27 7.84 9.77
C SER A 17 -9.88 6.48 10.39
N SER A 18 -10.80 5.87 11.13
CA SER A 18 -10.60 4.52 11.68
C SER A 18 -10.45 3.46 10.57
N MET A 19 -11.19 3.61 9.46
CA MET A 19 -11.12 2.70 8.32
C MET A 19 -9.82 2.88 7.52
N ILE A 20 -9.30 4.12 7.40
CA ILE A 20 -7.96 4.41 6.86
C ILE A 20 -6.91 3.67 7.70
N SER A 21 -6.90 3.90 9.01
CA SER A 21 -5.96 3.27 9.95
C SER A 21 -6.04 1.75 9.92
N PHE A 22 -7.24 1.20 9.84
CA PHE A 22 -7.46 -0.25 9.75
C PHE A 22 -6.87 -0.81 8.46
N SER A 23 -7.10 -0.16 7.32
CA SER A 23 -6.56 -0.58 6.02
C SER A 23 -5.03 -0.62 6.02
N VAL A 24 -4.39 0.40 6.62
CA VAL A 24 -2.93 0.45 6.77
C VAL A 24 -2.42 -0.74 7.60
N ARG A 25 -3.04 -1.01 8.75
CA ARG A 25 -2.65 -2.11 9.64
C ARG A 25 -2.71 -3.47 8.97
N TRP A 26 -3.63 -3.66 8.03
CA TRP A 26 -3.70 -4.88 7.22
C TRP A 26 -2.70 -4.90 6.07
N ALA A 27 -2.36 -3.75 5.49
CA ALA A 27 -1.36 -3.66 4.44
C ALA A 27 0.06 -3.96 4.97
N VAL A 28 0.41 -3.44 6.13
CA VAL A 28 1.76 -3.51 6.72
C VAL A 28 2.36 -4.92 6.79
N PRO A 29 1.65 -5.96 7.27
CA PRO A 29 2.14 -7.34 7.25
C PRO A 29 2.55 -7.84 5.86
N PHE A 30 1.82 -7.46 4.81
CA PHE A 30 2.10 -7.91 3.45
C PHE A 30 3.39 -7.30 2.90
N ILE A 31 3.66 -6.00 3.12
CA ILE A 31 4.91 -5.39 2.66
C ILE A 31 6.12 -5.96 3.41
N TYR A 32 6.01 -6.19 4.72
CA TYR A 32 7.05 -6.87 5.49
C TYR A 32 7.30 -8.28 4.99
N LEU A 33 6.25 -9.05 4.69
CA LEU A 33 6.38 -10.38 4.13
C LEU A 33 7.10 -10.34 2.76
N VAL A 34 6.73 -9.40 1.88
CA VAL A 34 7.36 -9.21 0.55
C VAL A 34 8.86 -8.90 0.64
N VAL A 35 9.29 -8.15 1.65
CA VAL A 35 10.70 -7.86 1.93
C VAL A 35 11.39 -9.09 2.52
N ALA A 36 10.79 -9.70 3.54
CA ALA A 36 11.34 -10.82 4.30
C ALA A 36 11.54 -12.09 3.45
N ILE A 37 10.69 -12.31 2.44
CA ILE A 37 10.78 -13.45 1.50
C ILE A 37 12.20 -13.62 0.92
N SER A 38 12.87 -12.52 0.58
CA SER A 38 14.22 -12.56 0.01
C SER A 38 15.24 -13.12 1.01
N SER A 39 15.18 -12.67 2.27
CA SER A 39 16.06 -13.12 3.34
C SER A 39 15.71 -14.54 3.80
N LEU A 40 14.42 -14.87 3.87
CA LEU A 40 13.93 -16.18 4.29
C LEU A 40 14.39 -17.30 3.34
N LYS A 41 14.48 -17.01 2.03
CA LYS A 41 15.04 -17.94 1.04
C LYS A 41 16.53 -18.25 1.29
N ILE A 42 17.30 -17.29 1.78
CA ILE A 42 18.75 -17.44 2.04
C ILE A 42 18.96 -18.24 3.33
N ILE A 43 18.21 -17.93 4.39
CA ILE A 43 18.38 -18.53 5.72
C ILE A 43 17.74 -19.94 5.78
N PHE A 44 16.56 -20.13 5.16
CA PHE A 44 15.81 -21.39 5.17
C PHE A 44 15.46 -21.83 3.75
N PRO A 45 16.43 -22.36 2.98
CA PRO A 45 16.15 -22.87 1.63
C PRO A 45 15.28 -24.14 1.70
N GLY A 46 13.99 -24.00 1.42
CA GLY A 46 13.00 -25.07 1.50
C GLY A 46 12.00 -25.04 0.34
N ALA A 47 11.07 -26.00 0.29
CA ALA A 47 9.98 -26.00 -0.68
C ALA A 47 9.03 -24.81 -0.46
N PHE A 48 8.74 -24.50 0.82
CA PHE A 48 7.88 -23.38 1.21
C PHE A 48 8.47 -22.01 0.81
N THR A 49 9.74 -21.74 1.12
CA THR A 49 10.37 -20.45 0.80
C THR A 49 10.56 -20.26 -0.72
N ARG A 50 10.78 -21.34 -1.48
CA ARG A 50 10.75 -21.31 -2.94
C ARG A 50 9.36 -21.02 -3.50
N TRP A 51 8.33 -21.64 -2.94
CA TRP A 51 6.93 -21.34 -3.32
C TRP A 51 6.58 -19.88 -3.02
N LEU A 52 7.01 -19.36 -1.86
CA LEU A 52 6.75 -18.00 -1.45
C LEU A 52 7.46 -16.98 -2.36
N MET A 53 8.71 -17.24 -2.75
CA MET A 53 9.43 -16.47 -3.77
C MET A 53 8.71 -16.45 -5.13
N ARG A 54 8.16 -17.58 -5.56
CA ARG A 54 7.43 -17.70 -6.83
C ARG A 54 6.11 -16.92 -6.80
N ASN A 55 5.46 -16.85 -5.64
CA ASN A 55 4.20 -16.14 -5.44
C ASN A 55 4.36 -14.71 -4.91
N ARG A 56 5.60 -14.20 -4.80
CA ARG A 56 5.90 -12.86 -4.28
C ARG A 56 5.11 -11.75 -4.97
N LYS A 57 4.88 -11.87 -6.29
CA LYS A 57 4.05 -10.94 -7.07
C LYS A 57 2.63 -10.83 -6.49
N TYR A 58 1.99 -11.94 -6.16
CA TYR A 58 0.63 -11.95 -5.63
C TYR A 58 0.54 -11.33 -4.24
N ILE A 59 1.55 -11.56 -3.40
CA ILE A 59 1.61 -10.95 -2.06
C ILE A 59 1.78 -9.43 -2.16
N GLY A 60 2.63 -8.96 -3.08
CA GLY A 60 2.75 -7.53 -3.38
C GLY A 60 1.46 -6.92 -3.93
N LEU A 61 0.67 -7.67 -4.70
CA LEU A 61 -0.63 -7.22 -5.18
C LEU A 61 -1.68 -7.17 -4.05
N MET A 62 -1.66 -8.11 -3.09
CA MET A 62 -2.52 -8.02 -1.90
C MET A 62 -2.23 -6.75 -1.09
N PHE A 63 -0.94 -6.41 -0.90
CA PHE A 63 -0.54 -5.13 -0.32
C PHE A 63 -1.11 -3.95 -1.11
N ALA A 64 -0.98 -3.97 -2.44
CA ALA A 64 -1.48 -2.90 -3.29
C ALA A 64 -3.00 -2.71 -3.19
N VAL A 65 -3.77 -3.79 -3.10
CA VAL A 65 -5.23 -3.74 -2.91
C VAL A 65 -5.59 -3.15 -1.54
N ALA A 66 -4.89 -3.55 -0.47
CA ALA A 66 -5.12 -2.98 0.86
C ALA A 66 -4.84 -1.47 0.90
N MET A 67 -3.75 -1.03 0.25
CA MET A 67 -3.42 0.40 0.12
C MET A 67 -4.40 1.14 -0.80
N ALA A 68 -4.91 0.51 -1.86
CA ALA A 68 -5.95 1.12 -2.70
C ALA A 68 -7.23 1.40 -1.90
N TRP A 69 -7.58 0.52 -0.97
CA TRP A 69 -8.70 0.70 -0.05
C TRP A 69 -8.47 1.88 0.91
N GLN A 70 -7.25 2.01 1.43
CA GLN A 70 -6.85 3.18 2.20
C GLN A 70 -6.98 4.47 1.38
N GLY A 71 -6.46 4.49 0.14
CA GLY A 71 -6.54 5.65 -0.75
C GLY A 71 -7.97 6.05 -1.09
N LEU A 72 -8.87 5.07 -1.28
CA LEU A 72 -10.30 5.30 -1.45
C LEU A 72 -10.90 6.04 -0.24
N PHE A 73 -10.58 5.60 0.98
CA PHE A 73 -11.10 6.25 2.18
C PHE A 73 -10.53 7.66 2.40
N ILE A 74 -9.26 7.89 2.06
CA ILE A 74 -8.68 9.24 2.04
C ILE A 74 -9.44 10.12 1.03
N PHE A 75 -9.73 9.60 -0.16
CA PHE A 75 -10.49 10.34 -1.17
C PHE A 75 -11.92 10.68 -0.71
N ILE A 76 -12.62 9.73 -0.08
CA ILE A 76 -13.96 9.96 0.47
C ILE A 76 -13.91 10.98 1.61
N MET A 77 -12.94 10.85 2.53
CA MET A 77 -12.72 11.80 3.62
C MET A 77 -12.47 13.22 3.08
N SER A 78 -11.58 13.34 2.09
CA SER A 78 -11.30 14.60 1.44
C SER A 78 -12.57 15.16 0.80
N TYR A 79 -13.26 14.42 -0.06
CA TYR A 79 -14.42 14.96 -0.79
C TYR A 79 -15.62 15.34 0.09
N TYR A 80 -15.97 14.51 1.08
CA TYR A 80 -17.20 14.68 1.87
C TYR A 80 -17.01 15.38 3.22
N PHE A 81 -15.80 15.39 3.79
CA PHE A 81 -15.50 15.91 5.13
C PHE A 81 -14.35 16.92 5.11
N HIS A 82 -14.34 17.80 4.10
CA HIS A 82 -13.28 18.81 3.88
C HIS A 82 -12.94 19.60 5.16
N ASP A 83 -13.94 20.12 5.87
CA ASP A 83 -13.74 20.97 7.05
C ASP A 83 -13.04 20.23 8.21
N TYR A 84 -13.25 18.92 8.34
CA TYR A 84 -12.61 18.08 9.36
C TYR A 84 -11.21 17.62 8.92
N TYR A 85 -11.03 17.31 7.63
CA TYR A 85 -9.74 16.91 7.07
C TYR A 85 -8.69 18.02 7.18
N PHE A 86 -9.08 19.27 6.89
CA PHE A 86 -8.17 20.43 6.93
C PHE A 86 -7.86 20.94 8.34
N SER A 87 -8.73 20.71 9.33
CA SER A 87 -8.58 21.26 10.68
C SER A 87 -7.85 20.32 11.66
N GLU A 88 -8.04 19.00 11.56
CA GLU A 88 -7.50 18.05 12.55
C GLU A 88 -6.47 17.06 11.99
N ILE A 89 -6.47 16.80 10.68
CA ILE A 89 -5.71 15.69 10.08
C ILE A 89 -4.59 16.19 9.15
N TYR A 90 -4.69 17.41 8.64
CA TYR A 90 -3.78 17.93 7.62
C TYR A 90 -2.38 18.24 8.16
N TYR A 91 -1.49 17.26 8.09
CA TYR A 91 -0.05 17.47 8.15
C TYR A 91 0.51 17.40 6.73
N PHE A 92 0.87 18.57 6.17
CA PHE A 92 1.38 18.71 4.80
C PHE A 92 2.56 17.75 4.47
N ARG A 93 3.33 17.35 5.49
CA ARG A 93 4.46 16.43 5.39
C ARG A 93 4.00 14.98 5.13
N ASP A 94 2.95 14.54 5.82
CA ASP A 94 2.41 13.18 5.71
C ASP A 94 1.66 12.98 4.39
N GLU A 95 1.02 14.04 3.88
CA GLU A 95 0.36 14.06 2.57
C GLU A 95 1.37 13.89 1.43
N ILE A 96 2.52 14.57 1.50
CA ILE A 96 3.58 14.47 0.48
C ILE A 96 4.22 13.09 0.49
N GLU A 97 4.60 12.57 1.67
CA GLU A 97 5.21 11.25 1.79
C GLU A 97 4.22 10.14 1.36
N GLY A 98 2.94 10.25 1.73
CA GLY A 98 1.88 9.35 1.29
C GLY A 98 1.65 9.38 -0.22
N SER A 99 1.60 10.58 -0.82
CA SER A 99 1.40 10.78 -2.26
C SER A 99 2.52 10.15 -3.09
N ILE A 100 3.78 10.32 -2.67
CA ILE A 100 4.93 9.70 -3.32
C ILE A 100 4.86 8.17 -3.21
N GLY A 101 4.43 7.66 -2.04
CA GLY A 101 4.18 6.22 -1.84
C GLY A 101 3.19 5.64 -2.84
N TYR A 102 2.07 6.33 -3.09
CA TYR A 102 1.07 5.91 -4.07
C TYR A 102 1.59 5.93 -5.51
N ILE A 103 2.45 6.89 -5.87
CA ILE A 103 3.10 6.93 -7.20
C ILE A 103 3.98 5.69 -7.40
N PHE A 104 4.83 5.37 -6.42
CA PHE A 104 5.67 4.16 -6.47
C PHE A 104 4.83 2.90 -6.53
N LEU A 105 3.78 2.82 -5.71
CA LEU A 105 2.88 1.66 -5.67
C LEU A 105 2.18 1.46 -7.02
N ALA A 106 1.59 2.52 -7.59
CA ALA A 106 0.92 2.46 -8.88
C ALA A 106 1.90 2.04 -9.99
N ALA A 107 3.10 2.63 -10.03
CA ALA A 107 4.14 2.23 -10.98
C ALA A 107 4.50 0.75 -10.84
N MET A 108 4.67 0.25 -9.62
CA MET A 108 4.97 -1.17 -9.36
C MET A 108 3.81 -2.09 -9.75
N VAL A 109 2.56 -1.69 -9.54
CA VAL A 109 1.36 -2.45 -9.93
C VAL A 109 1.29 -2.55 -11.45
N VAL A 110 1.38 -1.42 -12.15
CA VAL A 110 1.34 -1.37 -13.63
C VAL A 110 2.45 -2.24 -14.23
N THR A 111 3.68 -2.09 -13.73
CA THR A 111 4.84 -2.85 -14.21
C THR A 111 4.87 -4.31 -13.74
N SER A 112 3.95 -4.72 -12.86
CA SER A 112 3.73 -6.13 -12.50
C SER A 112 2.88 -6.87 -13.54
N PHE A 113 2.09 -6.18 -14.36
CA PHE A 113 1.30 -6.79 -15.44
C PHE A 113 2.09 -6.88 -16.75
N ASP A 114 1.76 -7.84 -17.60
CA ASP A 114 2.49 -8.08 -18.85
C ASP A 114 2.43 -6.88 -19.80
N PHE A 115 1.35 -6.10 -19.75
CA PHE A 115 1.24 -4.84 -20.49
C PHE A 115 2.27 -3.80 -20.01
N GLY A 116 2.29 -3.49 -18.71
CA GLY A 116 3.22 -2.49 -18.18
C GLY A 116 4.67 -2.94 -18.19
N ARG A 117 4.92 -4.25 -18.07
CA ARG A 117 6.27 -4.83 -18.18
C ARG A 117 6.88 -4.63 -19.57
N LYS A 118 6.07 -4.53 -20.63
CA LYS A 118 6.56 -4.24 -22.00
C LYS A 118 6.98 -2.77 -22.20
N LEU A 119 6.56 -1.87 -21.31
CA LEU A 119 6.86 -0.44 -21.38
C LEU A 119 8.23 -0.07 -20.77
N VAL A 120 8.90 -1.03 -20.11
CA VAL A 120 10.14 -0.78 -19.36
C VAL A 120 11.16 -1.88 -19.58
N ASP A 121 12.42 -1.48 -19.68
CA ASP A 121 13.53 -2.43 -19.77
C ASP A 121 13.73 -3.21 -18.47
N SER A 122 14.35 -4.38 -18.58
CA SER A 122 14.66 -5.24 -17.41
C SER A 122 15.47 -4.52 -16.34
N LYS A 123 16.35 -3.57 -16.74
CA LYS A 123 17.14 -2.75 -15.80
C LYS A 123 16.27 -1.72 -15.09
N GLN A 124 15.40 -1.02 -15.81
CA GLN A 124 14.47 -0.03 -15.26
C GLN A 124 13.47 -0.69 -14.31
N TRP A 125 12.90 -1.82 -14.72
CA TRP A 125 12.00 -2.63 -13.89
C TRP A 125 12.64 -3.01 -12.55
N ARG A 126 13.90 -3.46 -12.57
CA ARG A 126 14.63 -3.81 -11.34
C ARG A 126 14.87 -2.59 -10.44
N ILE A 127 15.14 -1.42 -11.02
CA ILE A 127 15.31 -0.18 -10.26
C ILE A 127 13.98 0.22 -9.61
N ILE A 128 12.90 0.29 -10.38
CA ILE A 128 11.55 0.69 -9.90
C ILE A 128 11.10 -0.21 -8.76
N HIS A 129 11.18 -1.54 -8.93
CA HIS A 129 10.74 -2.46 -7.88
C HIS A 129 11.67 -2.44 -6.66
N LYS A 130 12.97 -2.23 -6.85
CA LYS A 130 13.90 -2.13 -5.71
C LYS A 130 13.64 -0.84 -4.93
N SER A 131 13.66 0.31 -5.58
CA SER A 131 13.44 1.60 -4.93
C SER A 131 12.05 1.69 -4.30
N GLY A 132 11.00 1.27 -5.01
CA GLY A 132 9.64 1.30 -4.52
C GLY A 132 9.45 0.42 -3.27
N ILE A 133 10.04 -0.78 -3.23
CA ILE A 133 9.94 -1.64 -2.04
C ILE A 133 10.67 -1.03 -0.85
N TYR A 134 11.86 -0.44 -1.03
CA TYR A 134 12.55 0.23 0.08
C TYR A 134 11.81 1.47 0.56
N PHE A 135 11.24 2.25 -0.36
CA PHE A 135 10.43 3.43 -0.01
C PHE A 135 9.18 3.03 0.78
N LEU A 136 8.41 2.06 0.27
CA LEU A 136 7.19 1.56 0.91
C LEU A 136 7.46 0.83 2.24
N TRP A 137 8.64 0.23 2.40
CA TRP A 137 9.07 -0.37 3.66
C TRP A 137 9.51 0.67 4.69
N ALA A 138 10.10 1.79 4.25
CA ALA A 138 10.50 2.88 5.14
C ALA A 138 9.30 3.73 5.61
N TYR A 139 8.22 3.77 4.83
CA TYR A 139 7.02 4.55 5.13
C TYR A 139 6.40 4.27 6.53
N PRO A 140 6.21 3.02 6.97
CA PRO A 140 5.77 2.74 8.34
C PRO A 140 6.69 3.23 9.47
N PHE A 141 7.93 3.64 9.16
CA PHE A 141 8.90 4.16 10.12
C PHE A 141 9.04 5.69 10.08
N SER A 142 8.43 6.39 9.11
CA SER A 142 8.50 7.85 9.00
C SER A 142 7.35 8.58 9.70
N VAL A 143 6.31 7.85 10.11
CA VAL A 143 5.13 8.31 10.88
C VAL A 143 5.18 7.92 12.35
#